data_AF-A0A842UR05-F1
#
_entry.id   AF-A0A842UR05-F1
#
_cell.length_a   1.000
_cell.length_b   1.000
_cell.length_c   1.000
_cell.angle_alpha   90.00
_cell.angle_beta   90.00
_cell.angle_gamma   90.00
#
_symmetry.space_group_name_H-M   'P 1'
#
loop_
_entity.id
_entity.type
_entity.pdbx_description
1 polymer ?
#
loop_
_entity_poly.entity_id
_entity_poly.type
_entity_poly.pdbx_seq_one_letter_code
_entity_poly.pdbx_strand_id
1 'polypeptide(L)' 'MTKLIYVDTNIYIDYFDGRTDYLRPPGEFAYQLLKRTFNCEFRIIVSSLVVDEIEYNLILKSLLN' A
#
# COMPACT_ATOMS: atom_id res chain seq x y z
N MET A 1 15.46 1.88 -18.72
CA MET A 1 14.00 2.06 -18.61
C MET A 1 13.58 1.75 -17.17
N THR A 2 12.95 2.70 -16.49
CA THR A 2 12.37 2.48 -15.16
C THR A 2 11.09 1.65 -15.31
N LYS A 3 10.94 0.55 -14.55
CA LYS A 3 9.74 -0.30 -14.64
C LYS A 3 8.55 0.43 -14.04
N LEU A 4 7.38 0.26 -14.63
CA LEU A 4 6.11 0.75 -14.11
C LEU A 4 5.35 -0.44 -13.51
N ILE A 5 4.89 -0.31 -12.26
CA ILE A 5 4.11 -1.34 -11.58
C ILE A 5 2.77 -0.78 -11.13
N TYR A 6 1.74 -1.61 -11.16
CA TYR A 6 0.45 -1.34 -10.52
C TYR A 6 0.47 -1.93 -9.12
N VAL A 7 -0.08 -1.20 -8.15
CA VAL A 7 -0.13 -1.60 -6.76
C VAL A 7 -1.57 -1.51 -6.28
N ASP A 8 -2.04 -2.58 -5.65
CA ASP A 8 -3.38 -2.70 -5.10
C ASP A 8 -3.50 -1.96 -3.75
N THR A 9 -4.72 -1.56 -3.40
CA THR A 9 -5.06 -0.88 -2.14
C THR A 9 -4.51 -1.60 -0.90
N ASN A 10 -4.48 -2.94 -0.93
CA ASN A 10 -3.99 -3.74 0.20
C ASN A 10 -2.55 -3.41 0.63
N ILE A 11 -1.67 -3.05 -0.30
CA ILE A 11 -0.28 -2.67 0.02
C ILE A 11 -0.22 -1.37 0.83
N TYR A 12 -1.09 -0.41 0.50
CA TYR A 12 -1.18 0.83 1.26
C TYR A 12 -1.75 0.58 2.65
N ILE A 13 -2.79 -0.24 2.75
CA ILE A 13 -3.36 -0.65 4.04
C ILE A 13 -2.29 -1.36 4.90
N ASP A 14 -1.56 -2.31 4.32
CA ASP A 14 -0.46 -3.01 5.00
C ASP A 14 0.60 -2.06 5.55
N TYR A 15 0.97 -1.04 4.76
CA TYR A 15 1.95 -0.04 5.14
C TYR A 15 1.47 0.84 6.29
N PHE A 16 0.23 1.33 6.24
CA PHE A 16 -0.30 2.26 7.23
C PHE A 16 -0.76 1.58 8.53
N ASP A 17 -1.33 0.38 8.44
CA ASP A 17 -1.84 -0.35 9.62
C ASP A 17 -0.76 -1.18 10.33
N GLY A 18 0.40 -1.37 9.70
CA GLY A 18 1.46 -2.21 10.25
C GLY A 18 1.02 -3.66 10.47
N ARG A 19 0.19 -4.21 9.55
CA ARG A 19 -0.37 -5.57 9.68
C ARG A 19 0.76 -6.59 9.87
N THR A 20 0.61 -7.46 10.85
CA THR A 20 1.49 -8.59 11.11
C THR A 20 0.72 -9.89 10.85
N ASP A 21 1.27 -10.76 10.01
CA ASP A 21 0.78 -12.13 9.84
C ASP A 21 1.89 -13.12 10.21
N TYR A 22 1.52 -14.29 10.71
CA TYR A 22 2.43 -15.34 11.17
C TYR A 22 3.26 -15.95 10.03
N LEU A 23 2.74 -15.91 8.80
CA LEU A 23 3.39 -16.51 7.63
C LEU A 23 4.34 -15.55 6.90
N ARG A 24 3.99 -14.26 6.84
CA ARG A 24 4.77 -13.20 6.20
C ARG A 24 4.48 -11.90 6.93
N PRO A 25 5.43 -10.96 7.09
CA PRO A 25 5.15 -9.62 7.60
C PRO A 25 4.68 -8.72 6.44
N PRO A 26 3.36 -8.58 6.18
CA PRO A 26 2.89 -7.85 5.01
C PRO A 26 3.19 -6.35 5.10
N GLY A 27 3.19 -5.77 6.31
CA GLY A 27 3.65 -4.40 6.54
C GLY A 27 5.11 -4.17 6.14
N GLU A 28 6.01 -5.10 6.48
CA GLU A 28 7.44 -5.02 6.08
C GLU A 28 7.59 -5.14 4.56
N PHE A 29 6.83 -6.05 3.93
CA PHE A 29 6.82 -6.17 2.48
C PHE A 29 6.38 -4.86 1.81
N ALA A 30 5.27 -4.26 2.28
CA ALA A 30 4.77 -3.00 1.77
C ALA A 30 5.77 -1.86 1.98
N TYR A 31 6.40 -1.79 3.16
CA TYR A 31 7.47 -0.84 3.48
C TYR A 31 8.64 -0.95 2.49
N GLN A 32 9.17 -2.15 2.26
CA GLN A 32 10.28 -2.36 1.34
C GLN A 32 9.88 -2.01 -0.10
N LEU A 33 8.67 -2.35 -0.53
CA LEU A 33 8.18 -2.01 -1.87
C LEU A 33 8.11 -0.49 -2.08
N LEU A 34 7.56 0.26 -1.13
CA LEU A 34 7.48 1.72 -1.21
C LEU A 34 8.87 2.37 -1.12
N LYS A 35 9.74 1.88 -0.24
CA LYS A 35 11.14 2.33 -0.12
C LYS A 35 11.90 2.21 -1.45
N ARG A 36 11.76 1.07 -2.14
CA ARG A 36 12.38 0.85 -3.46
C ARG A 36 11.83 1.79 -4.53
N THR A 37 10.56 2.18 -4.42
CA THR A 37 9.96 3.21 -5.28
C THR A 37 10.59 4.59 -5.03
N PHE A 38 10.76 4.98 -3.76
CA PHE A 38 11.44 6.23 -3.38
C PHE A 38 12.91 6.25 -3.82
N ASN A 39 13.57 5.09 -3.87
CA ASN A 39 14.91 4.92 -4.42
C ASN A 39 14.96 4.90 -5.97
N CYS A 40 13.85 5.21 -6.64
CA CYS A 40 13.73 5.23 -8.10
C CYS A 40 13.97 3.88 -8.81
N GLU A 41 13.89 2.74 -8.12
CA GLU A 41 14.05 1.41 -8.75
C GLU A 41 12.91 1.10 -9.74
N PHE A 42 11.71 1.58 -9.44
CA PHE A 42 10.52 1.51 -10.27
C PHE A 42 9.57 2.67 -9.94
N ARG A 43 8.56 2.88 -10.78
CA ARG A 43 7.47 3.83 -10.57
C ARG A 43 6.18 3.06 -10.29
N ILE A 44 5.37 3.59 -9.39
CA ILE A 44 4.03 3.07 -9.14
C ILE A 44 3.03 3.90 -9.95
N ILE A 45 2.10 3.23 -10.63
CA ILE A 45 0.89 3.87 -11.15
C ILE A 45 -0.27 3.58 -10.19
N VAL A 46 -1.04 4.63 -9.88
CA VAL A 46 -2.20 4.57 -8.98
C VAL A 46 -3.43 4.96 -9.78
N SER A 47 -4.49 4.16 -9.69
CA SER A 47 -5.79 4.49 -10.29
C SER A 47 -6.65 5.28 -9.30
N SER A 48 -7.66 6.00 -9.80
CA SER A 48 -8.65 6.64 -8.93
C SER A 48 -9.37 5.63 -8.04
N LEU A 49 -9.63 4.42 -8.55
CA LEU A 49 -10.25 3.34 -7.77
C LEU A 49 -9.44 2.97 -6.52
N VAL A 50 -8.11 2.92 -6.62
CA VAL A 50 -7.25 2.66 -5.45
C VAL A 50 -7.36 3.80 -4.43
N VAL A 51 -7.45 5.05 -4.89
CA VAL A 51 -7.64 6.21 -4.00
C VAL A 51 -9.00 6.12 -3.30
N ASP A 52 -10.06 5.85 -4.06
CA ASP A 52 -11.43 5.71 -3.54
C ASP A 52 -11.52 4.59 -2.49
N GLU A 53 -10.86 3.45 -2.73
CA GLU A 53 -10.81 2.34 -1.78
C GLU A 53 -10.03 2.69 -0.51
N ILE A 54 -8.90 3.40 -0.62
CA ILE A 54 -8.14 3.87 0.56
C ILE A 54 -9.00 4.81 1.39
N GLU A 55 -9.65 5.80 0.77
CA GLU A 55 -10.54 6.75 1.45
C GLU A 55 -11.70 6.03 2.14
N TYR A 56 -12.35 5.10 1.45
CA TYR A 56 -13.43 4.29 2.01
C TYR A 56 -12.96 3.51 3.25
N ASN A 57 -11.79 2.88 3.19
CA ASN A 57 -11.23 2.13 4.33
C ASN A 57 -10.88 3.04 5.52
N LEU A 58 -10.39 4.26 5.28
CA LEU A 58 -10.11 5.24 6.34
C LEU A 58 -11.39 5.73 7.01
N ILE A 59 -12.41 6.08 6.23
CA ILE A 59 -13.72 6.50 6.74
C ILE A 59 -14.35 5.39 7.56
N LEU A 60 -14.36 4.16 7.03
CA LEU A 60 -14.92 3.01 7.73
C LEU A 60 -14.23 2.77 9.08
N LYS A 61 -12.89 2.88 9.14
CA LYS A 61 -12.15 2.78 10.41
C LYS A 61 -12.48 3.89 11.39
N SER A 62 -12.76 5.11 10.92
CA SER A 62 -13.15 6.23 11.80
C SER A 62 -14.54 6.06 12.42
N LEU A 63 -15.41 5.28 11.78
CA LEU A 63 -16.77 5.02 12.28
C LEU A 63 -16.84 3.83 13.26
N LEU A 64 -15.82 2.99 13.27
CA LEU A 64 -15.77 1.76 14.08
C LEU A 64 -14.88 1.88 15.32
N ASN A 65 -14.18 3.01 15.50
CA ASN A 65 -13.38 3.35 16.68
C ASN A 65 -14.07 4.48 17.47
#